data_AF-X0V2Q2-F1
#
_entry.id   AF-X0V2Q2-F1
#
_cell.length_a   1.000
_cell.length_b   1.000
_cell.length_c   1.000
_cell.angle_alpha   90.00
_cell.angle_beta   90.00
_cell.angle_gamma   90.00
#
_symmetry.space_group_name_H-M   'P 1'
#
loop_
_entity.id
_entity.type
_entity.pdbx_description
1 polymer ?
#
loop_
_entity_poly.entity_id
_entity_poly.type
_entity_poly.pdbx_seq_one_letter_code
_entity_poly.pdbx_strand_id
1 'polypeptide(L)'
;MRSRYSWKSSLADQMQMFLKIKKMSGFKYGKQTKLMESFDRYCTKTGFLGKALNRRLVDGFLYGFYYERKSRRYDKEVLLSEFGKFLCQNGYKSYVCPKISVPAKSTFGPYIYSEEELVF
;
A
#
# COMPACT_ATOMS: atom_id res chain seq x y z
N MET A 1 -8.85 -10.27 20.49
CA MET A 1 -7.61 -9.49 20.25
C MET A 1 -7.08 -9.81 18.86
N ARG A 2 -6.90 -8.82 17.97
CA ARG A 2 -6.12 -9.06 16.73
C ARG A 2 -4.65 -9.18 17.11
N SER A 3 -4.02 -10.30 16.77
CA SER A 3 -2.58 -10.49 16.97
C SER A 3 -1.82 -9.37 16.24
N ARG A 4 -0.82 -8.79 16.89
CA ARG A 4 0.03 -7.74 16.32
C ARG A 4 0.91 -8.39 15.26
N TYR A 5 0.89 -7.86 14.03
CA TYR A 5 1.73 -8.38 12.95
C TYR A 5 3.22 -8.29 13.32
N SER A 6 3.97 -9.36 13.06
CA SER A 6 5.42 -9.43 13.27
C SER A 6 6.13 -9.08 11.97
N TRP A 7 6.85 -7.95 11.97
CA TRP A 7 7.63 -7.45 10.85
C TRP A 7 8.98 -8.16 10.79
N LYS A 8 9.38 -8.65 9.61
CA LYS A 8 10.55 -9.55 9.47
C LYS A 8 11.50 -9.19 8.34
N SER A 9 11.07 -8.42 7.35
CA SER A 9 11.93 -8.11 6.21
C SER A 9 13.05 -7.13 6.59
N SER A 10 14.07 -7.05 5.75
CA SER A 10 15.15 -6.05 5.83
C SER A 10 14.66 -4.59 5.77
N LEU A 11 13.43 -4.36 5.29
CA LEU A 11 12.78 -3.05 5.21
C LEU A 11 11.79 -2.80 6.36
N ALA A 12 11.64 -3.74 7.30
CA ALA A 12 10.63 -3.71 8.36
C ALA A 12 10.61 -2.39 9.15
N ASP A 13 11.77 -1.91 9.58
CA ASP A 13 11.86 -0.67 10.38
C ASP A 13 11.40 0.54 9.58
N GLN A 14 11.80 0.62 8.31
CA GLN A 14 11.40 1.70 7.41
C GLN A 14 9.90 1.65 7.11
N MET A 15 9.32 0.46 6.92
CA MET A 15 7.87 0.29 6.75
C MET A 15 7.09 0.75 7.98
N GLN A 16 7.56 0.38 9.17
CA GLN A 16 6.92 0.78 10.44
C GLN A 16 7.02 2.29 10.65
N MET A 17 8.18 2.90 10.38
CA MET A 17 8.37 4.35 10.48
C MET A 17 7.46 5.10 9.49
N PHE A 18 7.40 4.65 8.24
CA PHE A 18 6.49 5.20 7.23
C PHE A 18 5.04 5.15 7.69
N LEU A 19 4.57 4.01 8.19
CA LEU A 19 3.19 3.86 8.68
C LEU A 19 2.92 4.74 9.91
N LYS A 20 3.89 4.91 10.80
CA LYS A 20 3.78 5.79 11.97
C LYS A 20 3.57 7.23 11.51
N ILE A 21 4.40 7.74 10.60
CA ILE A 21 4.29 9.10 10.05
C ILE A 21 2.92 9.30 9.41
N LYS A 22 2.47 8.39 8.55
CA LYS A 22 1.17 8.49 7.87
C LYS A 22 -0.02 8.54 8.83
N LYS A 23 0.03 7.78 9.94
CA LYS A 23 -1.01 7.80 10.97
C LYS A 23 -0.99 9.11 11.78
N MET A 24 0.19 9.63 12.09
CA MET A 24 0.32 10.93 12.77
C MET A 24 -0.22 12.08 11.92
N SER A 25 -0.18 11.96 10.59
CA SER A 25 -0.78 12.93 9.67
C SER A 25 -2.32 12.83 9.56
N GLY A 26 -2.99 12.09 10.46
CA GLY A 26 -4.47 12.03 10.52
C GLY A 26 -5.13 10.97 9.63
N PHE A 27 -4.36 10.20 8.85
CA PHE A 27 -4.94 9.14 8.02
C PHE A 27 -5.18 7.85 8.82
N LYS A 28 -6.40 7.26 8.71
CA LYS A 28 -6.74 5.98 9.36
C LYS A 28 -5.82 4.82 8.90
N TYR A 29 -5.40 4.82 7.62
CA TYR A 29 -4.39 3.91 7.03
C TYR A 29 -4.57 2.39 7.29
N GLY A 30 -5.78 1.92 7.60
CA GLY A 30 -6.02 0.52 7.95
C GLY A 30 -5.79 -0.44 6.77
N LYS A 31 -6.32 -0.10 5.59
CA LYS A 31 -6.14 -0.89 4.35
C LYS A 31 -4.68 -0.90 3.91
N GLN A 32 -4.02 0.25 3.98
CA GLN A 32 -2.61 0.45 3.63
C GLN A 32 -1.69 -0.29 4.59
N THR A 33 -1.99 -0.33 5.90
CA THR A 33 -1.24 -1.12 6.88
C THR A 33 -1.24 -2.60 6.50
N LYS A 34 -2.43 -3.19 6.26
CA LYS A 34 -2.53 -4.60 5.83
C LYS A 34 -1.81 -4.88 4.50
N LEU A 35 -1.82 -3.90 3.59
CA LEU A 35 -1.11 -4.01 2.32
C LEU A 35 0.42 -3.97 2.52
N MET A 36 0.90 -3.12 3.42
CA MET A 36 2.31 -3.05 3.79
C MET A 36 2.77 -4.34 4.49
N GLU A 37 1.95 -4.91 5.38
CA GLU A 37 2.22 -6.22 6.00
C GLU A 37 2.32 -7.32 4.93
N SER A 38 1.47 -7.27 3.89
CA SER A 38 1.57 -8.21 2.76
C SER A 38 2.86 -8.04 1.97
N PHE A 39 3.35 -6.80 1.85
CA PHE A 39 4.61 -6.51 1.19
C PHE A 39 5.81 -6.96 2.03
N ASP A 40 5.78 -6.80 3.35
CA ASP A 40 6.80 -7.32 4.28
C ASP A 40 6.91 -8.86 4.18
N ARG A 41 5.77 -9.57 4.16
CA ARG A 41 5.75 -11.03 3.93
C ARG A 41 6.35 -11.39 2.57
N TYR A 42 6.02 -10.63 1.53
CA TYR A 42 6.58 -10.85 0.20
C TYR A 42 8.10 -10.70 0.21
N CYS A 43 8.62 -9.60 0.76
CA CYS A 43 10.07 -9.36 0.89
C CYS A 43 10.77 -10.51 1.61
N THR A 44 10.19 -10.95 2.73
CA THR A 44 10.69 -12.08 3.53
C THR A 44 10.71 -13.38 2.71
N LYS A 45 9.60 -13.71 2.03
CA LYS A 45 9.50 -14.91 1.18
C LYS A 45 10.49 -14.91 0.02
N THR A 46 10.77 -13.75 -0.56
CA THR A 46 11.75 -13.61 -1.65
C THR A 46 13.21 -13.56 -1.18
N GLY A 47 13.47 -13.59 0.14
CA GLY A 47 14.82 -13.46 0.69
C GLY A 47 15.45 -12.09 0.43
N PHE A 48 14.63 -11.04 0.34
CA PHE A 48 15.13 -9.70 0.04
C PHE A 48 15.88 -9.09 1.24
N LEU A 49 17.15 -8.74 1.04
CA LEU A 49 18.03 -8.18 2.08
C LEU A 49 18.42 -6.71 1.85
N GLY A 50 17.87 -6.05 0.83
CA GLY A 50 18.23 -4.67 0.50
C GLY A 50 17.61 -3.64 1.44
N LYS A 51 18.25 -2.47 1.53
CA LYS A 51 17.79 -1.34 2.36
C LYS A 51 16.88 -0.35 1.62
N ALA A 52 16.63 -0.57 0.33
CA ALA A 52 15.85 0.32 -0.53
C ALA A 52 15.06 -0.49 -1.57
N LEU A 53 13.98 0.08 -2.12
CA LEU A 53 13.25 -0.60 -3.19
C LEU A 53 14.10 -0.66 -4.45
N ASN A 54 14.03 -1.78 -5.16
CA ASN A 54 14.47 -1.87 -6.54
C ASN A 54 13.32 -2.32 -7.45
N ARG A 55 13.49 -2.07 -8.74
CA ARG A 55 12.46 -2.36 -9.74
C ARG A 55 12.04 -3.83 -9.75
N ARG A 56 13.00 -4.77 -9.66
CA ARG A 56 12.71 -6.21 -9.69
C ARG A 56 11.81 -6.65 -8.54
N LEU A 57 12.09 -6.17 -7.32
CA LEU A 57 11.29 -6.47 -6.13
C LEU A 57 9.87 -5.90 -6.27
N VAL A 58 9.76 -4.64 -6.71
CA VAL A 58 8.48 -3.95 -6.86
C VAL A 58 7.64 -4.61 -7.94
N ASP A 59 8.20 -4.84 -9.13
CA ASP A 59 7.50 -5.44 -10.26
C ASP A 59 7.03 -6.86 -9.93
N GLY A 60 7.84 -7.65 -9.23
CA GLY A 60 7.46 -8.99 -8.77
C GLY A 60 6.29 -8.99 -7.79
N PHE A 61 6.17 -7.98 -6.92
CA PHE A 61 5.03 -7.86 -6.02
C PHE A 61 3.77 -7.32 -6.70
N LEU A 62 3.93 -6.42 -7.66
CA LEU A 62 2.82 -5.79 -8.40
C LEU A 62 2.20 -6.74 -9.42
N TYR A 63 3.03 -7.44 -10.20
CA TYR A 63 2.60 -8.19 -11.38
C TYR A 63 2.74 -9.70 -11.22
N GLY A 64 3.10 -10.19 -10.03
CA GLY A 64 3.25 -11.63 -9.75
C GLY A 64 1.94 -12.44 -9.85
N PHE A 65 0.77 -11.79 -9.87
CA PHE A 65 -0.53 -12.46 -10.02
C PHE A 65 -1.30 -11.87 -11.20
N TYR A 66 -1.41 -12.65 -12.30
CA TYR A 66 -2.04 -12.18 -13.55
C TYR A 66 -3.51 -11.79 -13.38
N TYR A 67 -4.24 -12.46 -12.48
CA TYR A 67 -5.66 -12.25 -12.19
C TYR A 67 -5.93 -11.19 -11.11
N GLU A 68 -4.91 -10.45 -10.66
CA GLU A 68 -5.12 -9.40 -9.66
C GLU A 68 -5.97 -8.26 -10.24
N ARG A 69 -7.01 -7.83 -9.52
CA ARG A 69 -7.91 -6.73 -9.91
C ARG A 69 -7.13 -5.42 -10.11
N LYS A 70 -7.51 -4.62 -11.11
CA LYS A 70 -6.88 -3.31 -11.41
C LYS A 70 -6.86 -2.36 -10.20
N SER A 71 -7.95 -2.31 -9.43
CA SER A 71 -8.03 -1.50 -8.22
C SER A 71 -7.02 -1.92 -7.14
N ARG A 72 -6.76 -3.23 -7.02
CA ARG A 72 -5.77 -3.77 -6.08
C ARG A 72 -4.35 -3.43 -6.53
N ARG A 73 -4.07 -3.50 -7.83
CA ARG A 73 -2.77 -3.05 -8.39
C ARG A 73 -2.55 -1.56 -8.14
N TYR A 74 -3.57 -0.73 -8.39
CA TYR A 74 -3.52 0.70 -8.08
C TYR A 74 -3.20 0.97 -6.60
N ASP A 75 -3.86 0.28 -5.66
CA ASP A 75 -3.54 0.44 -4.24
C ASP A 75 -2.07 0.11 -3.92
N LYS A 76 -1.52 -0.94 -4.54
CA LYS A 76 -0.11 -1.34 -4.36
C LYS A 76 0.84 -0.30 -4.96
N GLU A 77 0.57 0.14 -6.19
CA GLU A 77 1.38 1.17 -6.87
C GLU A 77 1.41 2.46 -6.06
N VAL A 78 0.26 2.91 -5.55
CA VAL A 78 0.17 4.10 -4.70
C VAL A 78 1.03 3.92 -3.44
N LEU A 79 0.86 2.81 -2.74
CA LEU A 79 1.60 2.54 -1.50
C LEU A 79 3.12 2.48 -1.72
N LEU A 80 3.57 1.74 -2.73
CA LEU A 80 5.00 1.54 -3.02
C LEU A 80 5.64 2.79 -3.61
N SER A 81 4.89 3.58 -4.39
CA SER A 81 5.35 4.88 -4.87
C SER A 81 5.62 5.83 -3.70
N GLU A 82 4.67 5.92 -2.75
CA GLU A 82 4.83 6.76 -1.55
C GLU A 82 5.94 6.25 -0.64
N PHE A 83 6.05 4.93 -0.46
CA PHE A 83 7.11 4.34 0.34
C PHE A 83 8.50 4.54 -0.29
N GLY A 84 8.62 4.38 -1.62
CA GLY A 84 9.85 4.66 -2.34
C GLY A 84 10.29 6.12 -2.20
N LYS A 85 9.35 7.07 -2.29
CA LYS A 85 9.62 8.50 -2.03
C LYS A 85 10.07 8.74 -0.59
N PHE A 86 9.39 8.12 0.37
CA PHE A 86 9.79 8.18 1.78
C PHE A 86 11.23 7.68 1.98
N LEU A 87 11.61 6.57 1.37
CA LEU A 87 12.98 6.06 1.44
C LEU A 87 13.99 7.06 0.83
N CYS A 88 13.68 7.65 -0.32
CA CYS A 88 14.53 8.70 -0.91
C CYS A 88 14.70 9.91 0.01
N GLN A 89 13.62 10.36 0.67
CA GLN A 89 13.67 11.46 1.64
C GLN A 89 14.52 11.12 2.88
N ASN A 90 14.68 9.84 3.20
CA ASN A 90 15.51 9.37 4.32
C ASN A 90 16.92 8.94 3.87
N GLY A 91 17.37 9.38 2.68
CA GLY A 91 18.75 9.20 2.22
C GLY A 91 19.03 7.89 1.48
N TYR A 92 18.00 7.06 1.22
CA TYR A 92 18.17 5.83 0.47
C TYR A 92 17.99 6.04 -1.03
N LYS A 93 18.88 5.48 -1.86
CA LYS A 93 18.68 5.42 -3.32
C LYS A 93 17.64 4.36 -3.67
N SER A 94 16.36 4.73 -3.52
CA SER A 94 15.21 3.84 -3.72
C SER A 94 14.57 4.03 -5.09
N TYR A 95 14.09 2.94 -5.68
CA TYR A 95 13.17 3.00 -6.80
C TYR A 95 11.83 3.59 -6.36
N VAL A 96 11.29 4.51 -7.16
CA VAL A 96 9.96 5.10 -6.96
C VAL A 96 9.03 4.50 -8.00
N CYS A 97 8.06 3.71 -7.54
CA CYS A 97 7.09 3.07 -8.42
C CYS A 97 6.27 4.13 -9.19
N PRO A 98 6.16 4.04 -10.53
CA PRO A 98 5.18 4.82 -11.28
C PRO A 98 3.77 4.31 -10.94
N LYS A 99 2.79 5.22 -10.97
CA LYS A 99 1.37 4.90 -10.79
C LYS A 99 0.74 4.84 -12.18
N ILE A 100 0.57 3.64 -12.72
CA ILE A 100 0.13 3.40 -14.11
C ILE A 100 -1.32 2.91 -14.11
N SER A 101 -1.70 2.11 -13.11
CA SER A 101 -3.06 1.64 -12.94
C SER A 101 -3.99 2.81 -12.63
N VAL A 102 -5.23 2.72 -13.11
CA VAL A 102 -6.28 3.69 -12.81
C VAL A 102 -7.31 3.02 -11.90
N PRO A 103 -7.77 3.66 -10.82
CA PRO A 103 -8.84 3.12 -10.01
C PRO A 103 -10.11 2.95 -10.86
N ALA A 104 -10.89 1.91 -10.58
CA ALA A 104 -12.19 1.77 -11.23
C ALA A 104 -13.05 2.99 -10.89
N LYS A 105 -13.66 3.61 -11.92
CA LYS A 105 -14.65 4.67 -11.69
C LYS A 105 -15.82 4.06 -10.92
N SER A 106 -16.29 4.78 -9.91
CA SER A 106 -17.53 4.42 -9.24
C SER A 106 -18.67 4.50 -10.24
N THR A 107 -19.46 3.45 -10.35
CA THR A 107 -20.74 3.45 -11.07
C THR A 107 -21.91 3.83 -10.15
N PHE A 108 -21.64 4.07 -8.86
CA PHE A 108 -22.65 4.48 -7.90
C PHE A 108 -23.06 5.93 -8.17
N GLY A 109 -24.28 6.11 -8.68
CA GLY A 109 -24.95 7.40 -8.63
C GLY A 109 -25.46 7.65 -7.21
N PRO A 110 -25.21 8.82 -6.61
CA PRO A 110 -25.76 9.14 -5.30
C PRO A 110 -27.28 9.09 -5.38
N TYR A 111 -27.87 8.27 -4.51
CA TYR A 111 -29.31 8.27 -4.29
C TYR A 111 -29.63 9.32 -3.22
N ILE A 112 -30.43 10.32 -3.58
CA ILE A 112 -30.91 11.34 -2.64
C ILE A 112 -32.32 10.89 -2.22
N TYR A 113 -32.50 10.66 -0.92
CA TYR A 113 -33.79 10.27 -0.37
C TYR A 113 -34.81 11.40 -0.55
N SER A 114 -36.05 11.05 -0.88
CA SER A 114 -37.16 11.99 -0.87
C SER A 114 -37.63 12.29 0.56
N GLU A 115 -38.43 13.34 0.75
CA GLU A 115 -38.98 13.67 2.07
C GLU A 115 -39.80 12.49 2.63
N GLU A 116 -40.53 11.77 1.79
CA GLU A 116 -41.33 10.62 2.17
C GLU A 116 -40.49 9.42 2.65
N GLU A 117 -39.28 9.25 2.11
CA GLU A 117 -38.35 8.19 2.52
C GLU A 117 -37.65 8.50 3.86
N LEU A 118 -37.67 9.76 4.30
CA LEU A 118 -37.03 10.21 5.55
C LEU A 118 -37.92 10.08 6.80
N VAL A 119 -39.23 9.85 6.66
CA VAL A 119 -40.19 9.82 7.79
C VAL A 119 -40.42 8.41 8.37
N PHE A 120 -39.65 7.40 7.94
CA PHE A 120 -39.74 6.02 8.47
C PHE A 120 -38.87 5.78 9.71
#